data_AF-A0A534AFS6-F1
#
_entry.id   AF-A0A534AFS6-F1
#
_cell.length_a   1.000
_cell.length_b   1.000
_cell.length_c   1.000
_cell.angle_alpha   90.00
_cell.angle_beta   90.00
_cell.angle_gamma   90.00
#
_symmetry.space_group_name_H-M   'P 1'
#
loop_
_entity.id
_entity.type
_entity.pdbx_description
1 polymer ?
#
loop_
_entity_poly.entity_id
_entity_poly.type
_entity_poly.pdbx_seq_one_letter_code
_entity_poly.pdbx_strand_id
1 'polypeptide(L)'
;MLYVSADGKYLIHGDVYDVPAKTSINGRSLASWRNAGLKNLSADKRIVFSPPNPKHTITVFTDIDCPYCRKFHQNIAAINQQGIAVQYVFFPLSIHPGAEKKAVSVWCSQDRNAAYTAAMNGQDPGNKT
;
A
#
# COMPACT_ATOMS: atom_id res chain seq x y z
N MET A 1 -1.36 8.66 -18.51
CA MET A 1 -2.34 9.75 -18.26
C MET A 1 -2.91 10.16 -19.59
N LEU A 2 -4.20 10.51 -19.64
CA LEU A 2 -4.83 11.00 -20.85
C LEU A 2 -5.03 12.51 -20.74
N TYR A 3 -4.62 13.22 -21.78
CA TYR A 3 -4.92 14.63 -21.97
C TYR A 3 -5.86 14.74 -23.16
N VAL A 4 -6.99 15.39 -22.94
CA VAL A 4 -8.01 15.55 -23.97
C VAL A 4 -8.17 17.04 -24.22
N SER A 5 -8.23 17.46 -25.48
CA SER A 5 -8.55 18.85 -25.82
C SER A 5 -9.92 19.21 -25.26
N ALA A 6 -10.15 20.49 -24.96
CA ALA A 6 -11.42 20.94 -24.37
C ALA A 6 -12.65 20.61 -25.26
N ASP A 7 -12.45 20.50 -26.57
CA ASP A 7 -13.46 20.12 -27.55
C ASP A 7 -13.56 18.61 -27.81
N GLY A 8 -12.78 17.78 -27.10
CA GLY A 8 -12.82 16.32 -27.17
C GLY A 8 -12.19 15.68 -28.39
N LYS A 9 -11.69 16.47 -29.36
CA LYS A 9 -11.23 15.97 -30.66
C LYS A 9 -9.84 15.34 -30.65
N TYR A 10 -9.01 15.75 -29.70
CA TYR A 10 -7.61 15.33 -29.64
C TYR A 10 -7.34 14.66 -28.30
N LEU A 11 -6.64 13.52 -28.37
CA LEU A 11 -6.21 12.77 -27.20
C LEU A 11 -4.70 12.56 -27.29
N ILE A 12 -4.01 12.88 -26.20
CA ILE A 12 -2.60 12.58 -26.02
C ILE A 12 -2.49 11.59 -24.86
N HIS A 13 -1.84 10.46 -25.13
CA HIS A 13 -1.47 9.49 -24.12
C HIS A 13 0.02 9.59 -23.81
N GLY A 14 0.38 10.02 -22.60
CA GLY A 14 1.78 10.13 -22.20
C GLY A 14 1.99 10.97 -20.94
N ASP A 15 3.26 11.30 -20.70
CA ASP A 15 3.69 12.19 -19.63
C ASP A 15 3.96 13.59 -20.14
N VAL A 16 3.38 14.58 -19.47
CA VAL A 16 3.62 16.00 -19.72
C VAL A 16 4.58 16.52 -18.67
N TYR A 17 5.67 17.11 -19.11
CA TYR A 17 6.68 17.72 -18.26
C TYR A 17 6.63 19.24 -18.35
N ASP A 18 6.65 19.88 -17.18
CA ASP A 18 6.95 21.29 -17.04
C ASP A 18 8.47 21.45 -17.14
N VAL A 19 8.95 21.84 -18.32
CA VAL A 19 10.40 21.90 -18.63
C VAL A 19 11.14 22.92 -17.76
N PRO A 20 10.65 24.16 -17.57
CA PRO A 20 11.28 25.11 -16.65
C PRO A 20 11.36 24.59 -15.21
N ALA A 21 10.26 24.01 -14.69
CA ALA A 21 10.23 23.49 -13.33
C ALA A 21 10.84 22.09 -13.17
N LYS A 22 11.27 21.45 -14.27
CA LYS A 22 11.84 20.10 -14.32
C LYS A 22 10.99 19.05 -13.60
N THR A 23 9.66 19.15 -13.72
CA THR A 23 8.72 18.26 -13.01
C THR A 23 7.66 17.67 -13.94
N SER A 24 7.25 16.45 -13.65
CA SER A 24 6.09 15.83 -14.29
C SER A 24 4.80 16.49 -13.79
N ILE A 25 3.96 16.96 -14.72
CA ILE A 25 2.61 17.44 -14.40
C ILE A 25 1.72 16.25 -14.02
N ASN A 26 1.86 15.12 -14.70
CA ASN A 26 1.17 13.87 -14.37
C ASN A 26 1.42 13.45 -12.93
N GLY A 27 2.68 13.48 -12.50
CA GLY A 27 3.08 13.10 -11.15
C GLY A 27 2.38 13.93 -10.08
N ARG A 28 2.28 15.26 -10.29
CA ARG A 28 1.54 16.17 -9.39
C ARG A 28 0.05 15.84 -9.34
N SER A 29 -0.58 15.66 -10.49
CA SER A 29 -2.00 15.31 -10.57
C SER A 29 -2.29 13.95 -9.90
N LEU A 30 -1.50 12.92 -10.20
CA LEU A 30 -1.63 11.60 -9.59
C LEU A 30 -1.36 11.61 -8.08
N ALA A 31 -0.44 12.45 -7.60
CA ALA A 31 -0.23 12.61 -6.16
C ALA A 31 -1.47 13.18 -5.46
N SER A 32 -2.11 14.19 -6.05
CA SER A 32 -3.36 14.74 -5.52
C SER A 32 -4.47 13.68 -5.44
N TRP A 33 -4.66 12.91 -6.52
CA TRP A 33 -5.63 11.81 -6.56
C TRP A 33 -5.34 10.70 -5.55
N ARG A 34 -4.06 10.27 -5.44
CA ARG A 34 -3.65 9.27 -4.44
C ARG A 34 -3.91 9.75 -3.02
N ASN A 35 -3.60 11.01 -2.72
CA ASN A 35 -3.85 11.60 -1.41
C ASN A 35 -5.35 11.66 -1.09
N ALA A 36 -6.19 12.01 -2.07
CA ALA A 36 -7.65 11.97 -1.90
C ALA A 36 -8.15 10.55 -1.63
N GLY A 37 -7.65 9.55 -2.37
CA GLY A 37 -7.98 8.14 -2.14
C GLY A 37 -7.56 7.65 -0.75
N LEU A 38 -6.35 7.98 -0.29
CA LEU A 38 -5.86 7.60 1.04
C LEU A 38 -6.65 8.24 2.19
N LYS A 39 -7.18 9.45 2.00
CA LYS A 39 -8.09 10.10 2.96
C LYS A 39 -9.41 9.35 3.12
N ASN A 40 -9.91 8.76 2.02
CA ASN A 40 -11.18 8.03 2.00
C ASN A 40 -11.04 6.54 2.34
N LEU A 41 -9.82 6.01 2.40
CA LEU A 41 -9.60 4.63 2.82
C LEU A 41 -9.98 4.51 4.30
N SER A 42 -10.92 3.64 4.64
CA SER A 42 -11.33 3.49 6.04
C SER A 42 -10.25 2.79 6.88
N ALA A 43 -10.22 3.07 8.19
CA ALA A 43 -9.24 2.52 9.13
C ALA A 43 -9.41 1.00 9.33
N ASP A 44 -10.66 0.53 9.26
CA ASP A 44 -11.01 -0.90 9.36
C ASP A 44 -10.45 -1.74 8.21
N LYS A 45 -10.02 -1.11 7.10
CA LYS A 45 -9.37 -1.72 5.92
C LYS A 45 -7.84 -1.75 5.99
N ARG A 46 -7.26 -1.54 7.18
CA ARG A 46 -5.81 -1.47 7.40
C ARG A 46 -5.38 -2.43 8.51
N ILE A 47 -4.19 -3.03 8.38
CA ILE A 47 -3.49 -3.67 9.51
C ILE A 47 -2.44 -2.69 10.01
N VAL A 48 -2.54 -2.26 11.27
CA VAL A 48 -1.74 -1.14 11.80
C VAL A 48 -0.69 -1.64 12.78
N PHE A 49 0.57 -1.30 12.51
CA PHE A 49 1.70 -1.46 13.42
C PHE A 49 2.23 -0.06 13.77
N SER A 50 2.03 0.36 15.02
CA SER A 50 2.32 1.73 15.45
C SER A 50 3.07 1.75 16.76
N PRO A 51 4.05 2.66 16.93
CA PRO A 51 4.55 3.00 18.25
C PRO A 51 3.50 3.79 19.05
N PRO A 52 3.69 3.95 20.37
CA PRO A 52 3.00 4.97 21.15
C PRO A 52 3.34 6.37 20.58
N ASN A 53 2.33 7.19 20.30
CA ASN A 53 2.46 8.57 19.80
C ASN A 53 3.32 8.70 18.51
N PRO A 54 2.85 8.20 17.36
CA PRO A 54 3.61 8.23 16.11
C PRO A 54 3.84 9.67 15.62
N LYS A 55 5.08 9.96 15.16
CA LYS A 55 5.48 11.21 14.52
C LYS A 55 5.10 11.25 13.04
N HIS A 56 5.13 10.09 12.40
CA HIS A 56 4.81 9.92 10.99
C HIS A 56 3.92 8.71 10.78
N THR A 57 3.13 8.72 9.72
CA THR A 57 2.30 7.59 9.30
C THR A 57 2.53 7.34 7.83
N ILE A 58 2.79 6.08 7.48
CA ILE A 58 2.89 5.62 6.09
C ILE A 58 1.88 4.52 5.81
N THR A 59 1.34 4.52 4.60
CA THR A 59 0.49 3.44 4.09
C THR A 59 1.32 2.57 3.14
N VAL A 60 1.36 1.27 3.40
CA VAL A 60 2.12 0.31 2.60
C VAL A 60 1.15 -0.67 1.97
N PHE A 61 1.04 -0.62 0.64
CA PHE A 61 0.34 -1.65 -0.13
C PHE A 61 1.22 -2.90 -0.16
N THR A 62 0.68 -4.03 0.31
CA THR A 62 1.49 -5.21 0.64
C THR A 62 0.92 -6.49 0.07
N ASP A 63 1.82 -7.40 -0.27
CA ASP A 63 1.53 -8.76 -0.65
C ASP A 63 2.30 -9.71 0.28
N ILE A 64 1.62 -10.73 0.81
CA ILE A 64 2.19 -11.74 1.72
C ILE A 64 3.32 -12.52 1.06
N ASP A 65 3.27 -12.78 -0.23
CA ASP A 65 4.27 -13.58 -0.94
C ASP A 65 5.39 -12.74 -1.58
N CYS A 66 5.30 -11.40 -1.50
CA CYS A 66 6.35 -10.50 -1.98
C CYS A 66 7.58 -10.49 -1.04
N PRO A 67 8.79 -10.87 -1.52
CA PRO A 67 10.00 -10.91 -0.68
C PRO A 67 10.37 -9.55 -0.08
N TYR A 68 10.16 -8.46 -0.83
CA TYR A 68 10.44 -7.11 -0.33
C TYR A 68 9.43 -6.66 0.75
N CYS A 69 8.16 -7.02 0.62
CA CYS A 69 7.16 -6.76 1.65
C CYS A 69 7.50 -7.50 2.95
N ARG A 70 7.90 -8.79 2.84
CA ARG A 70 8.39 -9.57 3.99
C ARG A 70 9.62 -8.92 4.63
N LYS A 71 10.62 -8.55 3.82
CA LYS A 71 11.85 -7.91 4.31
C LYS A 71 11.55 -6.57 5.00
N PHE A 72 10.64 -5.78 4.46
CA PHE A 72 10.18 -4.55 5.10
C PHE A 72 9.53 -4.85 6.46
N HIS A 73 8.64 -5.84 6.52
CA HIS A 73 7.96 -6.22 7.76
C HIS A 73 8.90 -6.79 8.83
N GLN A 74 9.96 -7.50 8.44
CA GLN A 74 11.00 -7.95 9.39
C GLN A 74 11.65 -6.78 10.17
N ASN A 75 11.61 -5.56 9.62
CA ASN A 75 12.16 -4.36 10.26
C ASN A 75 11.07 -3.52 10.96
N ILE A 76 9.84 -4.02 11.09
CA ILE A 76 8.69 -3.22 11.56
C ILE A 76 8.92 -2.62 12.95
N ALA A 77 9.55 -3.36 13.86
CA ALA A 77 9.87 -2.87 15.19
C ALA A 77 10.86 -1.69 15.15
N ALA A 78 11.92 -1.79 14.34
CA ALA A 78 12.90 -0.72 14.17
C ALA A 78 12.26 0.52 13.53
N ILE A 79 11.36 0.34 12.55
CA ILE A 79 10.60 1.43 11.93
C ILE A 79 9.70 2.12 12.96
N ASN A 80 8.97 1.36 13.77
CA ASN A 80 8.14 1.92 14.84
C ASN A 80 8.98 2.66 15.90
N GLN A 81 10.16 2.15 16.26
CA GLN A 81 11.09 2.85 17.17
C GLN A 81 11.54 4.23 16.66
N GLN A 82 11.56 4.44 15.34
CA GLN A 82 11.81 5.75 14.74
C GLN A 82 10.59 6.69 14.77
N GLY A 83 9.49 6.29 15.43
CA GLY A 83 8.27 7.07 15.54
C GLY A 83 7.37 6.98 14.31
N ILE A 84 7.52 5.96 13.46
CA ILE A 84 6.76 5.80 12.22
C ILE A 84 5.68 4.72 12.43
N ALA A 85 4.41 5.10 12.30
CA ALA A 85 3.30 4.16 12.18
C ALA A 85 3.19 3.63 10.75
N VAL A 86 2.98 2.33 10.62
CA VAL A 86 2.81 1.64 9.34
C VAL A 86 1.40 1.07 9.25
N GLN A 87 0.71 1.40 8.17
CA GLN A 87 -0.62 0.92 7.87
C GLN A 87 -0.58 0.08 6.61
N TYR A 88 -0.68 -1.23 6.78
CA TYR A 88 -0.69 -2.16 5.67
C TYR A 88 -2.08 -2.24 5.04
N VAL A 89 -2.09 -2.25 3.71
CA VAL A 89 -3.29 -2.48 2.89
C VAL A 89 -2.97 -3.63 1.96
N PHE A 90 -3.77 -4.70 2.00
CA PHE A 90 -3.52 -5.83 1.12
C PHE A 90 -3.69 -5.44 -0.34
N PHE A 91 -2.68 -5.78 -1.12
CA PHE A 91 -2.63 -5.64 -2.56
C PHE A 91 -1.89 -6.85 -3.15
N PRO A 92 -2.53 -8.04 -3.15
CA PRO A 92 -1.95 -9.25 -3.72
C PRO A 92 -1.61 -9.05 -5.19
N LEU A 93 -0.38 -9.32 -5.58
CA LEU A 93 0.10 -9.18 -6.94
C LEU A 93 -0.34 -10.40 -7.75
N SER A 94 -0.75 -10.17 -9.00
CA SER A 94 -1.19 -11.24 -9.91
C SER A 94 -0.12 -12.30 -10.19
N ILE A 95 1.16 -11.97 -9.98
CA ILE A 95 2.29 -12.88 -10.13
C ILE A 95 2.50 -13.83 -8.95
N HIS A 96 1.73 -13.69 -7.86
CA HIS A 96 1.81 -14.56 -6.68
C HIS A 96 0.50 -15.37 -6.53
N PRO A 97 0.44 -16.58 -7.11
CA PRO A 97 -0.73 -17.44 -6.99
C PRO A 97 -1.07 -17.73 -5.53
N GLY A 98 -2.32 -17.50 -5.13
CA GLY A 98 -2.82 -17.78 -3.79
C GLY A 98 -2.55 -16.69 -2.74
N ALA A 99 -1.82 -15.61 -3.08
CA ALA A 99 -1.60 -14.49 -2.17
C ALA A 99 -2.90 -13.83 -1.69
N GLU A 100 -3.93 -13.78 -2.54
CA GLU A 100 -5.28 -13.31 -2.18
C GLU A 100 -5.89 -14.15 -1.06
N LYS A 101 -5.89 -15.48 -1.19
CA LYS A 101 -6.46 -16.38 -0.17
C LYS A 101 -5.73 -16.24 1.16
N LYS A 102 -4.40 -16.14 1.12
CA LYS A 102 -3.59 -15.89 2.32
C LYS A 102 -3.94 -14.54 2.95
N ALA A 103 -4.11 -13.50 2.14
CA ALA A 103 -4.49 -12.17 2.61
C ALA A 103 -5.87 -12.19 3.30
N VAL A 104 -6.85 -12.87 2.71
CA VAL A 104 -8.17 -13.10 3.32
C VAL A 104 -8.03 -13.87 4.64
N SER A 105 -7.26 -14.95 4.69
CA SER A 105 -7.08 -15.71 5.93
C SER A 105 -6.43 -14.89 7.06
N VAL A 106 -5.44 -14.06 6.73
CA VAL A 106 -4.87 -13.12 7.70
C VAL A 106 -5.92 -12.09 8.13
N TRP A 107 -6.70 -11.57 7.18
CA TRP A 107 -7.72 -10.56 7.45
C TRP A 107 -8.85 -11.07 8.36
N CYS A 108 -9.28 -12.31 8.16
CA CYS A 108 -10.33 -12.95 8.95
C CYS A 108 -9.79 -13.57 10.26
N SER A 109 -8.50 -13.39 10.58
CA SER A 109 -7.94 -13.83 11.85
C SER A 109 -8.42 -12.95 13.01
N GLN A 110 -8.64 -13.58 14.17
CA GLN A 110 -8.99 -12.88 15.41
C GLN A 110 -7.92 -11.84 15.81
N ASP A 111 -6.65 -12.22 15.73
CA ASP A 111 -5.51 -11.30 15.82
C ASP A 111 -4.85 -11.17 14.44
N ARG A 112 -5.22 -10.09 13.75
CA ARG A 112 -4.69 -9.77 12.41
C ARG A 112 -3.19 -9.44 12.45
N ASN A 113 -2.71 -8.81 13.51
CA ASN A 113 -1.31 -8.40 13.61
C ASN A 113 -0.41 -9.63 13.80
N ALA A 114 -0.79 -10.54 14.69
CA ALA A 114 -0.06 -11.79 14.89
C ALA A 114 -0.10 -12.65 13.61
N ALA A 115 -1.27 -12.81 13.00
CA ALA A 115 -1.43 -13.58 11.76
C ALA A 115 -0.63 -12.98 10.59
N TYR A 116 -0.62 -11.65 10.45
CA TYR A 116 0.17 -10.97 9.42
C TYR A 116 1.67 -11.18 9.63
N THR A 117 2.14 -11.05 10.87
CA THR A 117 3.56 -11.27 11.22
C THR A 117 3.98 -12.71 10.92
N ALA A 118 3.17 -13.69 11.32
CA ALA A 118 3.37 -15.10 11.02
C ALA A 118 3.47 -15.35 9.51
N ALA A 119 2.51 -14.82 8.74
CA ALA A 119 2.48 -14.97 7.28
C ALA A 119 3.69 -14.32 6.60
N MET A 120 4.11 -13.14 7.05
CA MET A 120 5.30 -12.45 6.55
C MET A 120 6.61 -13.16 6.90
N ASN A 121 6.60 -14.00 7.94
CA ASN A 121 7.70 -14.91 8.29
C ASN A 121 7.62 -16.26 7.55
N GLY A 122 6.66 -16.42 6.64
CA GLY A 122 6.52 -17.60 5.78
C GLY A 122 5.64 -18.71 6.33
N GLN A 123 4.95 -18.49 7.45
CA GLN A 123 3.96 -19.44 7.96
C GLN A 123 2.68 -19.37 7.11
N ASP A 124 2.04 -20.52 6.89
CA ASP A 124 0.75 -20.56 6.19
C ASP A 124 -0.35 -20.04 7.12
N PRO A 125 -1.09 -18.97 6.76
CA PRO A 125 -2.20 -18.46 7.57
C PRO A 125 -3.42 -19.40 7.61
N GLY A 126 -3.39 -20.50 6.87
CA GLY A 126 -4.47 -21.48 6.77
C GLY A 126 -5.65 -20.95 5.94
N ASN A 127 -6.83 -21.54 6.15
CA ASN A 127 -8.06 -21.14 5.48
C ASN A 127 -9.04 -20.55 6.50
N LYS A 128 -8.98 -19.24 6.72
CA LYS A 128 -9.96 -18.51 7.53
C LYS A 128 -10.87 -17.70 6.61
N THR A 129 -12.16 -17.63 6.94
CA THR A 129 -13.21 -16.98 6.15
C THR A 129 -14.02 -16.06 7.02
#